data_AF-A0A0G0NBN9-F1
#
_entry.id   AF-A0A0G0NBN9-F1
#
_cell.length_a   1.000
_cell.length_b   1.000
_cell.length_c   1.000
_cell.angle_alpha   90.00
_cell.angle_beta   90.00
_cell.angle_gamma   90.00
#
_symmetry.space_group_name_H-M   'P 1'
#
loop_
_entity.id
_entity.type
_entity.pdbx_description
1 polymer ?
#
loop_
_entity_poly.entity_id
_entity_poly.type
_entity_poly.pdbx_seq_one_letter_code
_entity_poly.pdbx_strand_id
1 'polypeptide(L)' 'MRVIKIYKYAGVFAENKDVAREIRITLLTPLIKQEKGVILDFNKVEATTQSFMHALLSEIM' A
#
# COMPACT_ATOMS: atom_id res chain seq x y z
N MET A 1 1.20 9.48 -13.14
CA MET A 1 1.53 8.33 -12.28
C MET A 1 1.79 8.83 -10.86
N ARG A 2 1.28 8.15 -9.82
CA ARG A 2 1.47 8.55 -8.40
C ARG A 2 2.27 7.49 -7.65
N VAL A 3 3.13 7.90 -6.72
CA VAL A 3 3.99 6.99 -5.96
C VAL A 3 3.60 7.02 -4.48
N ILE A 4 3.29 5.87 -3.90
CA ILE A 4 3.04 5.69 -2.47
C ILE A 4 4.27 5.02 -1.87
N LYS A 5 4.98 5.72 -0.97
CA LYS A 5 6.19 5.22 -0.30
C LYS A 5 5.80 4.42 0.94
N ILE A 6 5.80 3.09 0.86
CA ILE A 6 5.31 2.20 1.92
C ILE A 6 6.08 2.38 3.22
N TYR A 7 7.39 2.61 3.15
CA TYR A 7 8.24 2.87 4.32
C TYR A 7 7.73 4.01 5.21
N LYS A 8 7.07 5.05 4.63
CA LYS A 8 6.52 6.17 5.41
C LYS A 8 5.36 5.78 6.32
N TYR A 9 4.71 4.65 6.04
CA TYR A 9 3.51 4.21 6.74
C TYR A 9 3.77 2.94 7.55
N ALA A 10 4.56 2.01 7.01
CA ALA A 10 4.79 0.69 7.59
C ALA A 10 6.23 0.48 8.10
N GLY A 11 7.15 1.43 7.88
CA GLY A 11 8.54 1.31 8.30
C GLY A 11 9.31 0.21 7.56
N VAL A 12 10.33 -0.34 8.22
CA VAL A 12 11.24 -1.35 7.66
C VAL A 12 10.54 -2.71 7.43
N PHE A 13 9.55 -3.05 8.26
CA PHE A 13 8.81 -4.31 8.16
C PHE A 13 7.31 -4.09 7.99
N ALA A 14 6.80 -4.39 6.80
CA ALA A 14 5.39 -4.19 6.45
C ALA A 14 4.53 -5.40 6.81
N GLU A 15 3.99 -5.41 8.04
CA GLU A 15 3.15 -6.51 8.54
C GLU A 15 1.75 -6.09 9.05
N ASN A 16 1.58 -4.81 9.40
CA ASN A 16 0.35 -4.34 10.04
C ASN A 16 -0.81 -4.20 9.03
N LYS A 17 -1.82 -5.06 9.16
CA LYS A 17 -3.01 -5.10 8.29
C LYS A 17 -3.89 -3.84 8.38
N ASP A 18 -3.93 -3.20 9.54
CA ASP A 18 -4.72 -1.98 9.73
C ASP A 18 -4.07 -0.81 8.99
N VAL A 19 -2.73 -0.71 9.05
CA VAL A 19 -1.96 0.25 8.24
C VAL A 19 -2.15 -0.01 6.75
N ALA A 20 -2.06 -1.27 6.30
CA ALA A 20 -2.31 -1.63 4.90
C ALA A 20 -3.71 -1.21 4.44
N ARG A 21 -4.74 -1.49 5.26
CA ARG A 21 -6.13 -1.10 4.99
C ARG A 21 -6.30 0.42 4.94
N GLU A 22 -5.64 1.15 5.83
CA GLU A 22 -5.66 2.61 5.84
C GLU A 22 -5.05 3.19 4.56
N ILE A 23 -3.86 2.73 4.15
CA ILE A 23 -3.23 3.12 2.88
C ILE A 23 -4.19 2.84 1.71
N ARG A 24 -4.83 1.66 1.71
CA ARG A 24 -5.77 1.27 0.66
C ARG A 24 -6.93 2.26 0.55
N ILE A 25 -7.65 2.49 1.64
CA ILE A 25 -8.87 3.30 1.66
C ILE A 25 -8.57 4.77 1.40
N THR A 26 -7.50 5.30 2.00
CA THR A 26 -7.23 6.74 2.00
C THR A 26 -6.40 7.21 0.80
N LEU A 27 -5.56 6.33 0.22
CA LEU A 27 -4.64 6.69 -0.86
C LEU A 27 -4.89 5.88 -2.13
N LEU A 28 -4.86 4.55 -2.04
CA LEU A 28 -4.84 3.69 -3.22
C LEU A 28 -6.18 3.69 -3.99
N THR A 29 -7.29 3.41 -3.30
CA THR A 29 -8.63 3.36 -3.93
C THR A 29 -9.02 4.69 -4.57
N PRO A 30 -8.85 5.87 -3.92
CA PRO A 30 -9.14 7.15 -4.56
C PRO A 30 -8.30 7.42 -5.81
N LEU A 31 -7.02 7.03 -5.81
CA LEU A 31 -6.14 7.23 -6.96
C LEU A 31 -6.53 6.35 -8.15
N ILE A 32 -6.89 5.09 -7.90
CA ILE A 32 -7.32 4.16 -8.96
C ILE A 32 -8.66 4.60 -9.55
N LYS A 33 -9.61 5.06 -8.72
CA LYS A 33 -10.90 5.61 -9.19
C LYS A 33 -10.74 6.85 -10.09
N GLN A 34 -9.60 7.53 -10.03
CA GLN A 34 -9.28 8.65 -10.92
C GLN A 34 -8.55 8.20 -12.19
N GLU A 35 -8.54 6.90 -12.50
CA GLU A 35 -7.83 6.28 -13.63
C GLU A 35 -6.33 6.61 -13.66
N LYS A 36 -5.74 6.89 -12.49
CA LYS A 36 -4.31 7.17 -12.36
C LYS A 36 -3.56 5.87 -12.05
N GLY A 37 -2.54 5.57 -12.85
CA GLY A 37 -1.55 4.56 -12.49
C GLY A 37 -0.86 4.89 -11.16
N VAL A 38 -0.74 3.91 -10.28
CA VAL A 38 -0.11 4.01 -8.96
C VAL A 38 1.07 3.06 -8.88
N ILE A 39 2.19 3.54 -8.33
CA ILE A 39 3.37 2.76 -7.97
C ILE A 39 3.39 2.65 -6.45
N LEU A 40 3.42 1.41 -5.96
CA LEU A 40 3.72 1.13 -4.56
C LEU A 40 5.24 0.98 -4.43
N ASP A 41 5.89 1.96 -3.81
CA ASP A 41 7.33 2.03 -3.63
C ASP A 41 7.71 1.41 -2.28
N PHE A 42 8.32 0.23 -2.33
CA PHE A 42 8.82 -0.53 -1.18
C PHE A 42 10.30 -0.25 -0.89
N ASN A 43 10.92 0.76 -1.50
CA ASN A 43 12.29 1.13 -1.14
C ASN A 43 12.39 1.42 0.36
N LYS A 44 13.43 0.87 1.01
CA LYS A 44 13.67 0.83 2.47
C LYS A 44 12.74 -0.08 3.29
N VAL A 45 11.79 -0.78 2.67
CA VAL A 45 11.08 -1.89 3.31
C VAL A 45 11.90 -3.15 3.06
N GLU A 46 12.38 -3.80 4.12
CA GLU A 46 13.22 -4.98 4.02
C GLU A 46 12.39 -6.27 3.88
N ALA A 47 11.20 -6.29 4.48
CA ALA A 47 10.29 -7.43 4.38
C ALA A 47 8.82 -6.98 4.43
N THR A 48 7.95 -7.77 3.79
CA THR A 48 6.50 -7.62 3.85
C THR A 48 5.86 -8.98 4.06
N THR A 49 4.73 -9.04 4.76
CA THR A 49 3.96 -10.28 4.88
C THR A 49 2.95 -10.43 3.75
N GLN A 50 2.54 -11.67 3.45
CA GLN A 50 1.47 -11.94 2.49
C GLN A 50 0.15 -11.33 2.93
N SER A 51 -0.15 -11.38 4.24
CA SER A 51 -1.39 -10.83 4.80
C SER A 51 -1.44 -9.29 4.74
N PHE A 52 -0.29 -8.61 4.86
CA PHE A 52 -0.17 -7.18 4.61
C PHE A 52 -0.50 -6.84 3.16
N MET A 53 0.12 -7.54 2.20
CA MET A 53 -0.15 -7.34 0.76
C MET A 53 -1.62 -7.62 0.41
N HIS A 54 -2.19 -8.68 0.98
CA HIS A 54 -3.61 -8.99 0.81
C HIS A 54 -4.50 -7.87 1.35
N ALA A 55 -4.25 -7.35 2.56
CA ALA A 55 -5.01 -6.24 3.13
C ALA A 55 -4.86 -4.93 2.32
N LEU A 56 -3.67 -4.70 1.73
CA LEU A 56 -3.36 -3.52 0.93
C LEU A 56 -4.07 -3.51 -0.43
N LEU A 57 -4.22 -4.69 -1.06
CA LEU A 57 -4.70 -4.83 -2.44
C LEU A 57 -6.10 -5.43 -2.57
N SER A 58 -6.64 -6.05 -1.51
CA SER A 58 -7.99 -6.64 -1.52
C SER A 58 -9.03 -5.62 -2.00
N GLU A 59 -10.08 -6.06 -2.70
CA GLU A 59 -11.16 -5.22 -3.27
C GLU A 59 -10.73 -4.25 -4.38
N ILE A 60 -9.46 -4.24 -4.77
CA ILE A 60 -8.93 -3.42 -5.87
C ILE A 60 -8.52 -4.31 -7.06
N MET A 61 -8.10 -5.54 -6.77
CA MET A 61 -7.70 -6.58 -7.72
C MET A 61 -8.35 -7.91 -7.38
#